data_AF-A0A8S9UEN9-F1
#
_entry.id   AF-A0A8S9UEN9-F1
#
_cell.length_a   1.000
_cell.length_b   1.000
_cell.length_c   1.000
_cell.angle_alpha   90.00
_cell.angle_beta   90.00
_cell.angle_gamma   90.00
#
_symmetry.space_group_name_H-M   'P 1'
#
loop_
_entity.id
_entity.type
_entity.pdbx_description
1 polymer ?
#
loop_
_entity_poly.entity_id
_entity_poly.type
_entity_poly.pdbx_seq_one_letter_code
_entity_poly.pdbx_strand_id
1 'polypeptide(L)'
;MWIHGEKVESRDFQCCVIVMWPASTDIANIFALMGFTAALPAILDSEAISISNLRQLLCDDGLGYYQFIRDIHDSKQLPLLCEKLVDGIVDSGDVMLAVAFLKKYFTQLQEKEKTQFTLSLAKLVRRLGWARIGNSMIRAIDGESIASSVNRALEMSETLSDDITAHSAITLFAVKEAQSLAHNNPESLASLSSIELLWQHSHTLANRHPNVPQSIRNMFLQMDGKFLGSVVDSISKAVAKSRSQEQFTTFAAIVLRRRQWLINEVFECNKPFTWQILNSNFSYVSEIVDFLQGTQTSFEIDQCATRSEAHLLVARLRECIKAPITIEVVGYGQHALVKLEKVGGEFDTRRKEVPKYMAEIARLGNLLLLNENLNSSNATTGAIKSGTKRARVDEPEIVEID
;
A
#
# COMPACT_ATOMS: atom_id res chain seq x y z
N MET A 1 35.24 -18.17 -27.21
CA MET A 1 35.36 -18.93 -28.47
C MET A 1 33.97 -19.38 -28.88
N TRP A 2 33.34 -18.71 -29.83
CA TRP A 2 32.04 -19.09 -30.36
C TRP A 2 32.25 -19.70 -31.75
N ILE A 3 31.79 -20.93 -31.95
CA ILE A 3 31.67 -21.55 -33.27
C ILE A 3 30.24 -22.10 -33.35
N HIS A 4 29.41 -21.46 -34.16
CA HIS A 4 28.21 -22.09 -34.70
C HIS A 4 28.48 -22.33 -36.17
N GLY A 5 28.59 -23.61 -36.51
CA GLY A 5 28.60 -24.07 -37.89
C GLY A 5 27.16 -24.13 -38.37
N GLU A 6 26.88 -23.40 -39.44
CA GLU A 6 26.01 -23.90 -40.48
C GLU A 6 26.53 -23.36 -41.80
N LYS A 7 26.74 -24.29 -42.72
CA LYS A 7 27.24 -24.03 -44.06
C LYS A 7 26.24 -23.15 -44.78
N VAL A 8 26.62 -21.89 -44.93
CA VAL A 8 26.12 -21.10 -46.03
C VAL A 8 26.86 -21.62 -47.26
N GLU A 9 26.18 -22.25 -48.22
CA GLU A 9 26.67 -22.41 -49.60
C GLU A 9 27.03 -21.07 -50.30
N SER A 10 27.17 -19.97 -49.56
CA SER A 10 27.50 -18.64 -50.03
C SER A 10 28.78 -18.24 -49.31
N ARG A 11 29.80 -17.84 -50.06
CA ARG A 11 30.99 -17.19 -49.50
C ARG A 11 30.58 -15.79 -49.05
N ASP A 12 29.80 -15.73 -47.96
CA ASP A 12 29.73 -14.58 -47.11
C ASP A 12 31.13 -14.39 -46.55
N PHE A 13 31.91 -13.52 -47.19
CA PHE A 13 33.17 -13.07 -46.64
C PHE A 13 32.85 -12.32 -45.36
N GLN A 14 32.88 -13.03 -44.22
CA GLN A 14 32.94 -12.40 -42.92
C GLN A 14 34.28 -11.66 -42.83
N CYS A 15 34.24 -10.35 -43.05
CA CYS A 15 35.37 -9.47 -42.72
C CYS A 15 35.50 -9.45 -41.19
N CYS A 16 36.36 -10.32 -40.68
CA CYS A 16 36.75 -10.30 -39.27
C CYS A 16 37.88 -9.29 -39.08
N VAL A 17 37.64 -8.25 -38.29
CA VAL A 17 38.70 -7.36 -37.81
C VAL A 17 39.20 -7.93 -36.48
N ILE A 18 40.47 -8.34 -36.45
CA ILE A 18 41.13 -8.72 -35.20
C ILE A 18 41.73 -7.44 -34.61
N VAL A 19 41.29 -7.08 -33.41
CA VAL A 19 41.86 -5.95 -32.67
C VAL A 19 42.52 -6.47 -31.40
N MET A 20 43.66 -5.89 -31.05
CA MET A 20 44.46 -6.30 -29.89
C MET A 20 44.91 -5.06 -29.12
N TRP A 21 44.69 -5.08 -27.81
CA TRP A 21 45.13 -4.05 -26.87
C TRP A 21 45.29 -4.67 -25.47
N PRO A 22 45.92 -3.97 -24.50
CA PRO A 22 45.98 -4.44 -23.12
C PRO A 22 44.59 -4.63 -22.50
N ALA A 23 44.43 -5.68 -21.69
CA ALA A 23 43.17 -5.95 -20.97
C ALA A 23 42.70 -4.76 -20.11
N SER A 24 43.63 -3.95 -19.60
CA SER A 24 43.33 -2.75 -18.81
C SER A 24 42.58 -1.65 -19.58
N THR A 25 42.65 -1.67 -20.92
CA THR A 25 41.98 -0.71 -21.81
C THR A 25 40.81 -1.33 -22.56
N ASP A 26 40.47 -2.59 -22.28
CA ASP A 26 39.55 -3.38 -23.09
C ASP A 26 38.17 -2.75 -23.20
N ILE A 27 37.52 -2.52 -22.05
CA ILE A 27 36.21 -1.87 -21.97
C ILE A 27 36.22 -0.50 -22.65
N ALA A 28 37.25 0.33 -22.41
CA ALA A 28 37.34 1.67 -22.98
C ALA A 28 37.44 1.66 -24.52
N ASN A 29 38.23 0.74 -25.07
CA ASN A 29 38.40 0.60 -26.51
C ASN A 29 37.16 0.00 -27.17
N ILE A 30 36.51 -1.00 -26.56
CA ILE A 30 35.24 -1.54 -27.05
C ILE A 30 34.18 -0.43 -27.06
N PHE A 31 34.09 0.37 -26.00
CA PHE A 31 33.18 1.53 -25.99
C PHE A 31 33.45 2.50 -27.13
N ALA A 32 34.71 2.91 -27.31
CA ALA A 32 35.06 3.92 -28.30
C ALA A 32 34.89 3.43 -29.75
N LEU A 33 35.14 2.15 -30.02
CA LEU A 33 35.19 1.60 -31.38
C LEU A 33 33.92 0.85 -31.79
N MET A 34 33.23 0.23 -30.83
CA MET A 34 32.10 -0.68 -31.08
C MET A 34 30.81 -0.26 -30.36
N GLY A 35 30.89 0.70 -29.43
CA GLY A 35 29.74 1.26 -28.73
C GLY A 35 29.28 0.48 -27.50
N PHE A 36 28.24 1.01 -26.84
CA PHE A 36 27.78 0.54 -25.53
C PHE A 36 27.29 -0.92 -25.52
N THR A 37 26.52 -1.33 -26.54
CA THR A 37 25.95 -2.69 -26.61
C THR A 37 27.05 -3.75 -26.74
N ALA A 38 28.11 -3.47 -27.50
CA ALA A 38 29.24 -4.39 -27.65
C ALA A 38 30.11 -4.49 -26.38
N ALA A 39 30.17 -3.44 -25.57
CA ALA A 39 30.93 -3.41 -24.33
C ALA A 39 30.27 -4.16 -23.17
N LEU A 40 28.95 -4.39 -23.24
CA LEU A 40 28.16 -4.95 -22.13
C LEU A 40 28.68 -6.31 -21.60
N PRO A 41 28.99 -7.33 -22.43
CA PRO A 41 29.52 -8.59 -21.92
C PRO A 41 30.86 -8.40 -21.19
N ALA A 42 31.76 -7.59 -21.76
CA ALA A 42 33.06 -7.31 -21.15
C ALA A 42 32.93 -6.59 -19.79
N ILE A 43 31.91 -5.74 -19.62
CA ILE A 43 31.62 -5.06 -18.34
C ILE A 43 31.06 -6.05 -17.31
N LEU A 44 30.15 -6.93 -17.74
CA LEU A 44 29.54 -7.90 -16.82
C LEU A 44 30.55 -8.96 -16.37
N ASP A 45 31.47 -9.36 -17.25
CA ASP A 45 32.54 -10.33 -16.96
C ASP A 45 33.72 -9.71 -16.18
N SER A 46 33.82 -8.38 -16.10
CA SER A 46 34.93 -7.74 -15.39
C SER A 46 34.82 -7.90 -13.88
N GLU A 47 35.95 -8.11 -13.20
CA GLU A 47 36.01 -8.15 -11.74
C GLU A 47 35.73 -6.78 -11.12
N ALA A 48 36.24 -5.72 -11.75
CA ALA A 48 36.03 -4.33 -11.33
C ALA A 48 35.90 -3.42 -12.55
N ILE A 49 35.18 -2.30 -12.38
CA ILE A 49 35.03 -1.26 -13.41
C ILE A 49 35.88 -0.06 -13.02
N SER A 50 36.77 0.39 -13.91
CA SER A 50 37.60 1.57 -13.66
C SER A 50 36.75 2.84 -13.54
N ILE A 51 37.20 3.81 -12.75
CA ILE A 51 36.49 5.08 -12.58
C ILE A 51 36.30 5.84 -13.90
N SER A 52 37.25 5.74 -14.83
CA SER A 52 37.15 6.34 -16.16
C SER A 52 36.02 5.71 -16.97
N ASN A 53 35.89 4.38 -16.92
CA ASN A 53 34.81 3.66 -17.61
C ASN A 53 33.45 3.95 -16.95
N LEU A 54 33.38 4.08 -15.62
CA LEU A 54 32.16 4.51 -14.93
C LEU A 54 31.73 5.91 -15.35
N ARG A 55 32.67 6.85 -15.47
CA ARG A 55 32.39 8.21 -15.97
C ARG A 55 31.86 8.17 -17.40
N GLN A 56 32.50 7.41 -18.27
CA GLN A 56 32.03 7.23 -19.66
C GLN A 56 30.61 6.64 -19.70
N LEU A 57 30.31 5.64 -18.86
CA LEU A 57 28.99 5.01 -18.78
C LEU A 57 27.88 5.90 -18.22
N LEU A 58 28.18 6.65 -17.16
CA LEU A 58 27.17 7.38 -16.38
C LEU A 58 27.04 8.83 -16.83
N CYS A 59 28.11 9.43 -17.36
CA CYS A 59 28.16 10.85 -17.68
C CYS A 59 28.10 11.13 -19.18
N ASP A 60 28.57 10.23 -20.05
CA ASP A 60 28.54 10.50 -21.49
C ASP A 60 27.17 10.15 -22.09
N ASP A 61 26.48 11.17 -22.61
CA ASP A 61 25.23 11.01 -23.38
C ASP A 61 25.52 10.73 -24.86
N GLY A 62 26.52 9.87 -25.13
CA GLY A 62 26.99 9.58 -26.47
C GLY A 62 25.89 9.02 -27.40
N LEU A 63 26.16 9.11 -28.71
CA LEU A 63 25.29 8.53 -29.74
C LEU A 63 25.04 7.04 -29.44
N GLY A 64 23.77 6.64 -29.31
CA GLY A 64 23.37 5.25 -29.10
C GLY A 64 22.90 4.90 -27.68
N TYR A 65 22.96 5.81 -26.70
CA TYR A 65 22.47 5.53 -25.33
C TYR A 65 21.03 5.00 -25.28
N TYR A 66 20.10 5.63 -26.02
CA TYR A 66 18.70 5.18 -26.08
C TYR A 66 18.56 3.77 -26.66
N GLN A 67 19.34 3.46 -27.69
CA GLN A 67 19.34 2.14 -28.33
C GLN A 67 19.89 1.09 -27.36
N PHE A 68 20.98 1.43 -26.65
CA PHE A 68 21.59 0.60 -25.61
C PHE A 68 20.64 0.28 -24.45
N ILE A 69 19.95 1.29 -23.89
CA ILE A 69 18.97 1.05 -22.81
C ILE A 69 17.83 0.15 -23.30
N ARG A 70 17.37 0.32 -24.55
CA ARG A 70 16.35 -0.56 -25.13
C ARG A 70 16.84 -2.00 -25.26
N ASP A 71 18.03 -2.20 -25.82
CA ASP A 71 18.63 -3.54 -26.02
C ASP A 71 18.89 -4.25 -24.68
N ILE A 72 19.30 -3.51 -23.65
CA ILE A 72 19.48 -4.04 -22.29
C ILE A 72 18.14 -4.46 -21.68
N HIS A 73 17.09 -3.68 -21.88
CA HIS A 73 15.75 -4.04 -21.41
C HIS A 73 15.27 -5.34 -22.05
N ASP A 74 15.42 -5.46 -23.37
CA ASP A 74 15.01 -6.65 -24.11
C ASP A 74 15.79 -7.90 -23.67
N SER A 75 17.07 -7.72 -23.36
CA SER A 75 17.96 -8.80 -22.85
C SER A 75 17.84 -9.07 -21.35
N LYS A 76 17.06 -8.27 -20.59
CA LYS A 76 16.90 -8.37 -19.13
C LYS A 76 18.22 -8.29 -18.33
N GLN A 77 19.22 -7.58 -18.87
CA GLN A 77 20.53 -7.45 -18.24
C GLN A 77 20.67 -6.18 -17.39
N LEU A 78 19.67 -5.29 -17.39
CA LEU A 78 19.72 -4.02 -16.65
C LEU A 78 19.98 -4.21 -15.14
N PRO A 79 19.33 -5.16 -14.44
CA PRO A 79 19.61 -5.39 -13.02
C PRO A 79 21.08 -5.79 -12.78
N LEU A 80 21.64 -6.68 -13.61
CA LEU A 80 23.03 -7.11 -13.45
C LEU A 80 24.01 -5.95 -13.67
N LEU A 81 23.76 -5.13 -14.69
CA LEU A 81 24.55 -3.94 -14.96
C LEU A 81 24.45 -2.95 -13.79
N CYS A 82 23.25 -2.70 -13.26
CA CYS A 82 23.04 -1.79 -12.15
C CYS A 82 23.80 -2.24 -10.89
N GLU A 83 23.84 -3.54 -10.56
CA GLU A 83 24.65 -4.04 -9.43
C GLU A 83 26.14 -3.75 -9.64
N LYS A 84 26.67 -4.08 -10.83
CA LYS A 84 28.06 -3.81 -11.19
C LYS A 84 28.43 -2.32 -11.11
N LEU A 85 27.52 -1.45 -11.57
CA LEU A 85 27.68 -0.01 -11.47
C LEU A 85 27.70 0.46 -10.02
N VAL A 86 26.81 -0.06 -9.16
CA VAL A 86 26.78 0.30 -7.73
C VAL A 86 28.10 -0.06 -7.06
N ASP A 87 28.60 -1.28 -7.25
CA ASP A 87 29.86 -1.71 -6.62
C ASP A 87 31.03 -0.82 -7.08
N GLY A 88 31.13 -0.52 -8.38
CA GLY A 88 32.14 0.41 -8.89
C GLY A 88 32.02 1.84 -8.33
N ILE A 89 30.79 2.34 -8.15
CA ILE A 89 30.54 3.65 -7.54
C ILE A 89 30.95 3.65 -6.07
N VAL A 90 30.63 2.59 -5.32
CA VAL A 90 31.01 2.43 -3.91
C VAL A 90 32.53 2.46 -3.76
N ASP A 91 33.25 1.72 -4.62
CA ASP A 91 34.71 1.68 -4.62
C ASP A 91 35.30 3.06 -4.91
N SER A 92 34.77 3.75 -5.93
CA SER A 92 35.25 5.08 -6.33
C SER A 92 35.00 6.17 -5.28
N GLY A 93 33.92 6.07 -4.50
CA GLY A 93 33.48 7.13 -3.58
C GLY A 93 32.98 8.42 -4.27
N ASP A 94 32.76 8.40 -5.58
CA ASP A 94 32.36 9.57 -6.36
C ASP A 94 30.84 9.80 -6.31
N VAL A 95 30.45 10.90 -5.64
CA VAL A 95 29.03 11.27 -5.48
C VAL A 95 28.37 11.65 -6.80
N MET A 96 29.11 12.22 -7.74
CA MET A 96 28.53 12.61 -9.03
C MET A 96 28.09 11.37 -9.83
N LEU A 97 28.87 10.29 -9.73
CA LEU A 97 28.53 9.02 -10.36
C LEU A 97 27.29 8.39 -9.72
N ALA A 98 27.17 8.42 -8.40
CA ALA A 98 25.97 7.93 -7.71
C ALA A 98 24.71 8.70 -8.14
N VAL A 99 24.80 10.04 -8.20
CA VAL A 99 23.67 10.88 -8.63
C VAL A 99 23.30 10.60 -10.09
N ALA A 100 24.28 10.43 -10.97
CA ALA A 100 24.06 10.10 -12.37
C ALA A 100 23.41 8.71 -12.51
N PHE A 101 23.89 7.71 -11.78
CA PHE A 101 23.32 6.37 -11.74
C PHE A 101 21.85 6.36 -11.32
N LEU A 102 21.53 7.01 -10.19
CA LEU A 102 20.17 7.08 -9.68
C LEU A 102 19.21 7.72 -10.68
N LYS A 103 19.68 8.74 -11.41
CA LYS A 103 18.87 9.48 -12.39
C LYS A 103 18.70 8.72 -13.71
N LYS A 104 19.77 8.11 -14.21
CA LYS A 104 19.83 7.56 -15.59
C LYS A 104 19.50 6.08 -15.68
N TYR A 105 19.97 5.27 -14.73
CA TYR A 105 19.90 3.81 -14.80
C TYR A 105 18.86 3.25 -13.82
N PHE A 106 18.88 3.68 -12.57
CA PHE A 106 17.94 3.18 -11.56
C PHE A 106 16.47 3.49 -11.91
N THR A 107 16.21 4.66 -12.51
CA THR A 107 14.86 5.04 -12.98
C THR A 107 14.31 4.12 -14.06
N GLN A 108 15.18 3.45 -14.82
CA GLN A 108 14.79 2.54 -15.91
C GLN A 108 14.41 1.15 -15.39
N LEU A 109 14.83 0.78 -14.17
CA LEU A 109 14.46 -0.50 -13.58
C LEU A 109 12.94 -0.61 -13.42
N GLN A 110 12.40 -1.81 -13.63
CA GLN A 110 10.99 -2.08 -13.35
C GLN A 110 10.73 -2.02 -11.84
N GLU A 111 9.49 -1.76 -11.42
CA GLU A 111 9.13 -1.62 -10.01
C GLU A 111 9.55 -2.82 -9.14
N LYS A 112 9.38 -4.04 -9.66
CA LYS A 112 9.81 -5.29 -9.01
C LYS A 112 11.33 -5.38 -8.84
N GLU A 113 12.09 -4.82 -9.78
CA GLU A 113 13.55 -4.84 -9.79
C GLU A 113 14.08 -3.79 -8.81
N LYS A 114 13.48 -2.59 -8.80
CA LYS A 114 13.81 -1.52 -7.84
C LYS A 114 13.68 -1.98 -6.38
N THR A 115 12.71 -2.84 -6.06
CA THR A 115 12.55 -3.42 -4.72
C THR A 115 13.72 -4.34 -4.32
N GLN A 116 14.27 -5.09 -5.27
CA GLN A 116 15.42 -5.97 -5.01
C GLN A 116 16.71 -5.18 -4.78
N PHE A 117 16.76 -3.94 -5.27
CA PHE A 117 17.93 -3.06 -5.18
C PHE A 117 18.10 -2.33 -3.85
N THR A 118 17.20 -2.51 -2.88
CA THR A 118 17.23 -1.80 -1.60
C THR A 118 18.57 -1.92 -0.87
N LEU A 119 19.20 -3.11 -0.87
CA LEU A 119 20.51 -3.32 -0.24
C LEU A 119 21.62 -2.54 -0.95
N SER A 120 21.60 -2.49 -2.28
CA SER A 120 22.60 -1.80 -3.09
C SER A 120 22.48 -0.27 -2.97
N LEU A 121 21.25 0.25 -2.88
CA LEU A 121 21.02 1.65 -2.51
C LEU A 121 21.55 1.97 -1.09
N ALA A 122 21.35 1.07 -0.14
CA ALA A 122 21.88 1.25 1.21
C ALA A 122 23.42 1.26 1.25
N LYS A 123 24.11 0.43 0.44
CA LYS A 123 25.57 0.50 0.27
C LYS A 123 26.03 1.90 -0.15
N LEU A 124 25.35 2.50 -1.14
CA LEU A 124 25.66 3.85 -1.61
C LEU A 124 25.51 4.89 -0.49
N VAL A 125 24.41 4.84 0.28
CA VAL A 125 24.19 5.77 1.41
C VAL A 125 25.28 5.60 2.47
N ARG A 126 25.60 4.37 2.87
CA ARG A 126 26.65 4.10 3.87
C ARG A 126 28.02 4.59 3.42
N ARG A 127 28.35 4.43 2.14
CA ARG A 127 29.65 4.83 1.59
C ARG A 127 29.77 6.34 1.38
N LEU A 128 28.74 6.97 0.84
CA LEU A 128 28.81 8.35 0.36
C LEU A 128 28.19 9.36 1.35
N GLY A 129 27.38 8.88 2.28
CA GLY A 129 26.68 9.66 3.29
C GLY A 129 25.36 10.25 2.79
N TRP A 130 24.32 10.16 3.62
CA TRP A 130 22.99 10.69 3.30
C TRP A 130 22.99 12.18 2.93
N ALA A 131 23.79 13.00 3.61
CA ALA A 131 23.84 14.45 3.37
C ALA A 131 24.20 14.83 1.92
N ARG A 132 24.94 13.97 1.21
CA ARG A 132 25.42 14.24 -0.15
C ARG A 132 24.49 13.70 -1.23
N ILE A 133 23.85 12.55 -1.00
CA ILE A 133 23.03 11.86 -2.01
C ILE A 133 21.54 11.76 -1.66
N GLY A 134 21.12 12.17 -0.47
CA GLY A 134 19.77 11.95 0.06
C GLY A 134 18.65 12.49 -0.82
N ASN A 135 18.83 13.68 -1.39
CA ASN A 135 17.84 14.26 -2.31
C ASN A 135 17.66 13.42 -3.59
N SER A 136 18.77 12.89 -4.13
CA SER A 136 18.73 12.02 -5.30
C SER A 136 18.14 10.65 -4.96
N MET A 137 18.41 10.16 -3.75
CA MET A 137 17.82 8.92 -3.23
C MET A 137 16.30 9.04 -3.07
N ILE A 138 15.79 10.10 -2.44
CA ILE A 138 14.34 10.32 -2.31
C ILE A 138 13.66 10.36 -3.68
N ARG A 139 14.25 11.06 -4.66
CA ARG A 139 13.73 11.10 -6.03
C ARG A 139 13.76 9.74 -6.74
N ALA A 140 14.70 8.87 -6.38
CA ALA A 140 14.77 7.53 -6.94
C ALA A 140 13.74 6.59 -6.31
N ILE A 141 13.49 6.74 -5.00
CA ILE A 141 12.46 5.99 -4.27
C ILE A 141 11.06 6.37 -4.73
N ASP A 142 10.86 7.66 -5.02
CA ASP A 142 9.63 8.21 -5.57
C ASP A 142 9.35 7.60 -6.96
N GLY A 143 8.44 6.62 -6.98
CA GLY A 143 8.11 5.81 -8.14
C GLY A 143 6.85 6.28 -8.87
N GLU A 144 6.35 5.41 -9.75
CA GLU A 144 5.16 5.71 -10.57
C GLU A 144 3.86 5.76 -9.76
N SER A 145 3.81 5.04 -8.64
CA SER A 145 2.66 5.04 -7.73
C SER A 145 3.09 5.41 -6.31
N ILE A 146 2.27 6.22 -5.65
CA ILE A 146 2.47 6.63 -4.25
C ILE A 146 2.59 5.41 -3.33
N ALA A 147 1.79 4.35 -3.58
CA ALA A 147 1.84 3.12 -2.81
C ALA A 147 3.21 2.40 -2.92
N SER A 148 3.75 2.31 -4.15
CA SER A 148 5.11 1.78 -4.38
C SER A 148 6.17 2.63 -3.69
N SER A 149 6.06 3.96 -3.77
CA SER A 149 6.97 4.90 -3.11
C SER A 149 7.00 4.68 -1.60
N VAL A 150 5.83 4.55 -0.95
CA VAL A 150 5.73 4.31 0.50
C VAL A 150 6.36 2.98 0.90
N ASN A 151 6.01 1.88 0.21
CA ASN A 151 6.58 0.56 0.52
C ASN A 151 8.11 0.56 0.41
N ARG A 152 8.64 1.08 -0.71
CA ARG A 152 10.08 1.12 -0.95
C ARG A 152 10.81 2.03 0.04
N ALA A 153 10.21 3.18 0.38
CA ALA A 153 10.76 4.08 1.38
C ALA A 153 10.87 3.39 2.74
N LEU A 154 9.83 2.68 3.18
CA LEU A 154 9.84 1.99 4.48
C LEU A 154 10.84 0.83 4.50
N GLU A 155 10.93 0.03 3.44
CA GLU A 155 11.94 -1.03 3.32
C GLU A 155 13.38 -0.48 3.32
N MET A 156 13.61 0.63 2.61
CA MET A 156 14.91 1.29 2.60
C MET A 156 15.24 1.93 3.94
N SER A 157 14.23 2.51 4.61
CA SER A 157 14.36 3.08 5.96
C SER A 157 14.70 2.02 7.00
N GLU A 158 14.12 0.82 6.90
CA GLU A 158 14.44 -0.33 7.76
C GLU A 158 15.87 -0.80 7.51
N THR A 159 16.26 -0.90 6.23
CA THR A 159 17.61 -1.31 5.82
C THR A 159 18.68 -0.33 6.28
N LEU A 160 18.35 0.96 6.42
CA LEU A 160 19.24 2.03 6.88
C LEU A 160 18.95 2.48 8.32
N SER A 161 18.38 1.60 9.14
CA SER A 161 18.08 1.88 10.55
C SER A 161 19.33 2.24 11.39
N ASP A 162 20.53 1.86 10.93
CA ASP A 162 21.82 2.23 11.50
C ASP A 162 22.22 3.70 11.22
N ASP A 163 21.76 4.29 10.12
CA ASP A 163 21.94 5.71 9.80
C ASP A 163 20.69 6.50 10.21
N ILE A 164 20.75 7.10 11.42
CA ILE A 164 19.62 7.85 11.98
C ILE A 164 19.15 9.02 11.09
N THR A 165 20.05 9.61 10.29
CA THR A 165 19.72 10.76 9.44
C THR A 165 18.95 10.29 8.22
N ALA A 166 19.43 9.22 7.58
CA ALA A 166 18.74 8.58 6.47
C ALA A 166 17.38 8.00 6.91
N HIS A 167 17.37 7.21 7.99
CA HIS A 167 16.17 6.60 8.55
C HIS A 167 15.09 7.67 8.85
N SER A 168 15.47 8.78 9.49
CA SER A 168 14.53 9.86 9.80
C SER A 168 13.98 10.52 8.53
N ALA A 169 14.85 10.89 7.58
CA ALA A 169 14.45 11.57 6.36
C ALA A 169 13.56 10.72 5.45
N ILE A 170 13.90 9.44 5.28
CA ILE A 170 13.14 8.49 4.45
C ILE A 170 11.78 8.18 5.10
N THR A 171 11.75 7.97 6.41
CA THR A 171 10.48 7.75 7.13
C THR A 171 9.57 8.98 7.04
N LEU A 172 10.10 10.21 7.19
CA LEU A 172 9.30 11.42 7.03
C LEU A 172 8.71 11.54 5.62
N PHE A 173 9.47 11.17 4.59
CA PHE A 173 8.96 11.07 3.23
C PHE A 173 7.84 10.03 3.13
N ALA A 174 8.05 8.82 3.65
CA ALA A 174 7.04 7.76 3.65
C ALA A 174 5.74 8.16 4.37
N VAL A 175 5.84 8.85 5.52
CA VAL A 175 4.69 9.36 6.28
C VAL A 175 3.90 10.38 5.46
N LYS A 176 4.59 11.31 4.80
CA LYS A 176 3.94 12.32 3.95
C LYS A 176 3.19 11.67 2.78
N GLU A 177 3.82 10.73 2.09
CA GLU A 177 3.20 10.01 0.98
C GLU A 177 2.04 9.11 1.45
N ALA A 178 2.18 8.46 2.61
CA ALA A 178 1.10 7.67 3.21
C ALA A 178 -0.12 8.54 3.57
N GLN A 179 0.09 9.76 4.06
CA GLN A 179 -1.00 10.71 4.33
C GLN A 179 -1.72 11.13 3.04
N SER A 180 -0.96 11.42 1.98
CA SER A 180 -1.52 11.68 0.65
C SER A 180 -2.35 10.49 0.15
N LEU A 181 -1.84 9.28 0.33
CA LEU A 181 -2.53 8.05 -0.05
C LEU A 181 -3.80 7.83 0.78
N ALA A 182 -3.77 8.10 2.09
CA ALA A 182 -4.94 8.00 2.97
C ALA A 182 -6.10 8.89 2.49
N HIS A 183 -5.76 10.09 2.01
CA HIS A 183 -6.73 11.07 1.56
C HIS A 183 -7.31 10.72 0.18
N ASN A 184 -6.44 10.36 -0.77
CA ASN A 184 -6.82 10.17 -2.17
C ASN A 184 -7.32 8.75 -2.47
N ASN A 185 -6.74 7.73 -1.82
CA ASN A 185 -7.03 6.32 -2.06
C ASN A 185 -6.81 5.47 -0.79
N PRO A 186 -7.71 5.58 0.21
CA PRO A 186 -7.58 4.88 1.49
C PRO A 186 -7.53 3.35 1.36
N GLU A 187 -8.12 2.79 0.31
CA GLU A 187 -8.06 1.34 0.02
C GLU A 187 -6.64 0.89 -0.34
N SER A 188 -5.93 1.69 -1.13
CA SER A 188 -4.53 1.43 -1.48
C SER A 188 -3.63 1.51 -0.25
N LEU A 189 -3.86 2.48 0.65
CA LEU A 189 -3.15 2.57 1.93
C LEU A 189 -3.39 1.31 2.79
N ALA A 190 -4.66 0.89 2.91
CA ALA A 190 -5.04 -0.29 3.68
C ALA A 190 -4.47 -1.60 3.11
N SER A 191 -4.09 -1.61 1.83
CA SER A 191 -3.53 -2.77 1.14
C SER A 191 -1.99 -2.77 1.10
N LEU A 192 -1.32 -1.78 1.70
CA LEU A 192 0.14 -1.75 1.75
C LEU A 192 0.69 -2.93 2.56
N SER A 193 1.74 -3.56 2.04
CA SER A 193 2.48 -4.62 2.76
C SER A 193 3.28 -4.06 3.94
N SER A 194 3.66 -2.79 3.90
CA SER A 194 4.54 -2.16 4.88
C SER A 194 3.81 -1.36 5.98
N ILE A 195 2.50 -1.58 6.21
CA ILE A 195 1.75 -0.88 7.28
C ILE A 195 2.40 -1.12 8.65
N GLU A 196 2.88 -2.34 8.91
CA GLU A 196 3.59 -2.68 10.15
C GLU A 196 4.84 -1.80 10.33
N LEU A 197 5.64 -1.62 9.26
CA LEU A 197 6.83 -0.77 9.26
C LEU A 197 6.49 0.71 9.43
N LEU A 198 5.44 1.20 8.74
CA LEU A 198 4.98 2.59 8.88
C LEU A 198 4.66 2.92 10.34
N TRP A 199 3.94 2.01 11.00
CA TRP A 199 3.63 2.13 12.41
C TRP A 199 4.89 2.09 13.28
N GLN A 200 5.76 1.10 13.11
CA GLN A 200 6.99 0.95 13.90
C GLN A 200 7.91 2.16 13.76
N HIS A 201 8.21 2.57 12.53
CA HIS A 201 9.10 3.69 12.23
C HIS A 201 8.54 5.03 12.73
N SER A 202 7.22 5.22 12.70
CA SER A 202 6.64 6.43 13.28
C SER A 202 6.98 6.60 14.77
N HIS A 203 7.02 5.49 15.51
CA HIS A 203 7.29 5.49 16.94
C HIS A 203 8.78 5.54 17.27
N THR A 204 9.65 4.95 16.44
CA THR A 204 11.11 5.11 16.60
C THR A 204 11.54 6.57 16.48
N LEU A 205 10.80 7.36 15.68
CA LEU A 205 11.04 8.78 15.51
C LEU A 205 10.43 9.69 16.58
N ALA A 206 9.62 9.19 17.51
CA ALA A 206 8.86 10.02 18.46
C ALA A 206 9.73 11.03 19.23
N ASN A 207 10.96 10.66 19.59
CA ASN A 207 11.89 11.54 20.32
C ASN A 207 12.40 12.73 19.49
N ARG A 208 12.54 12.56 18.17
CA ARG A 208 13.05 13.60 17.25
C ARG A 208 11.92 14.35 16.54
N HIS A 209 10.84 13.64 16.27
CA HIS A 209 9.67 14.12 15.54
C HIS A 209 8.40 13.69 16.27
N PRO A 210 8.06 14.33 17.41
CA PRO A 210 6.94 13.92 18.26
C PRO A 210 5.58 14.01 17.55
N ASN A 211 5.48 14.82 16.49
CA ASN A 211 4.27 14.94 15.70
C ASN A 211 4.01 13.73 14.78
N VAL A 212 5.03 12.95 14.43
CA VAL A 212 4.91 11.85 13.46
C VAL A 212 3.98 10.73 13.95
N PRO A 213 4.13 10.17 15.17
CA PRO A 213 3.16 9.22 15.71
C PRO A 213 1.72 9.77 15.72
N GLN A 214 1.55 11.03 16.13
CA GLN A 214 0.23 11.67 16.20
C GLN A 214 -0.38 11.87 14.80
N SER A 215 0.44 12.18 13.81
CA SER A 215 0.05 12.27 12.40
C SER A 215 -0.44 10.92 11.85
N ILE A 216 0.27 9.83 12.13
CA ILE A 216 -0.13 8.47 11.73
C ILE A 216 -1.41 8.03 12.45
N ARG A 217 -1.52 8.32 13.75
CA ARG A 217 -2.76 8.13 14.52
C ARG A 217 -3.94 8.84 13.87
N ASN A 218 -3.80 10.15 13.62
CA ASN A 218 -4.88 10.95 13.05
C ASN A 218 -5.28 10.46 11.65
N MET A 219 -4.30 10.08 10.84
CA MET A 219 -4.52 9.50 9.51
C MET A 219 -5.43 8.27 9.59
N PHE A 220 -5.10 7.26 10.41
CA PHE A 220 -5.95 6.07 10.57
C PHE A 220 -7.31 6.37 11.21
N LEU A 221 -7.36 7.31 12.16
CA LEU A 221 -8.62 7.72 12.79
C LEU A 221 -9.53 8.54 11.88
N GLN A 222 -9.03 9.08 10.77
CA GLN A 222 -9.84 9.79 9.77
C GLN A 222 -10.36 8.85 8.67
N MET A 223 -9.70 7.70 8.45
CA MET A 223 -10.15 6.71 7.48
C MET A 223 -11.54 6.15 7.83
N ASP A 224 -12.29 5.76 6.81
CA ASP A 224 -13.53 5.00 6.97
C ASP A 224 -13.22 3.64 7.63
N GLY A 225 -14.01 3.26 8.63
CA GLY A 225 -13.87 2.00 9.34
C GLY A 225 -13.90 0.77 8.42
N LYS A 226 -14.51 0.86 7.23
CA LYS A 226 -14.50 -0.21 6.23
C LYS A 226 -13.10 -0.64 5.78
N PHE A 227 -12.14 0.29 5.76
CA PHE A 227 -10.76 0.05 5.30
C PHE A 227 -9.80 -0.36 6.43
N LEU A 228 -10.22 -0.24 7.69
CA LEU A 228 -9.33 -0.47 8.83
C LEU A 228 -9.08 -1.94 9.17
N GLY A 229 -9.76 -2.90 8.53
CA GLY A 229 -9.61 -4.33 8.84
C GLY A 229 -8.17 -4.82 8.67
N SER A 230 -7.60 -4.66 7.48
CA SER A 230 -6.20 -5.06 7.18
C SER A 230 -5.17 -4.24 7.94
N VAL A 231 -5.47 -2.96 8.19
CA VAL A 231 -4.63 -2.06 9.00
C VAL A 231 -4.51 -2.61 10.43
N VAL A 232 -5.63 -2.95 11.06
CA VAL A 232 -5.66 -3.53 12.41
C VAL A 232 -4.88 -4.84 12.46
N ASP A 233 -5.06 -5.71 11.47
CA ASP A 233 -4.37 -7.00 11.42
C ASP A 233 -2.85 -6.83 11.31
N SER A 234 -2.39 -5.87 10.49
CA SER A 234 -0.97 -5.57 10.32
C SER A 234 -0.35 -4.96 11.57
N ILE A 235 -1.01 -3.95 12.17
CA ILE A 235 -0.50 -3.25 13.36
C ILE A 235 -0.53 -4.13 14.61
N SER A 236 -1.49 -5.06 14.72
CA SER A 236 -1.61 -5.95 15.87
C SER A 236 -0.31 -6.72 16.17
N LYS A 237 0.42 -7.12 15.11
CA LYS A 237 1.71 -7.80 15.20
C LYS A 237 2.80 -6.90 15.79
N ALA A 238 2.84 -5.63 15.37
CA ALA A 238 3.78 -4.66 15.92
C ALA A 238 3.48 -4.33 17.38
N VAL A 239 2.21 -4.14 17.73
CA VAL A 239 1.79 -3.80 19.10
C VAL A 239 2.04 -4.98 20.04
N ALA A 240 1.82 -6.22 19.62
CA ALA A 240 2.13 -7.40 20.43
C ALA A 240 3.63 -7.51 20.78
N LYS A 241 4.53 -7.02 19.92
CA LYS A 241 5.98 -6.94 20.19
C LYS A 241 6.33 -5.75 21.09
N SER A 242 5.52 -4.70 21.07
CA SER A 242 5.75 -3.47 21.81
C SER A 242 5.25 -3.58 23.25
N ARG A 243 6.00 -3.00 24.20
CA ARG A 243 5.58 -2.86 25.60
C ARG A 243 5.05 -1.45 25.91
N SER A 244 4.79 -0.63 24.88
CA SER A 244 4.36 0.75 25.05
C SER A 244 2.85 0.86 25.24
N GLN A 245 2.45 1.39 26.40
CA GLN A 245 1.05 1.70 26.70
C GLN A 245 0.47 2.76 25.75
N GLU A 246 1.28 3.71 25.30
CA GLU A 246 0.87 4.74 24.34
C GLU A 246 0.55 4.16 22.97
N GLN A 247 1.42 3.25 22.48
CA GLN A 247 1.18 2.53 21.23
C GLN A 247 -0.09 1.70 21.31
N PHE A 248 -0.29 0.98 22.41
CA PHE A 248 -1.51 0.21 22.62
C PHE A 248 -2.75 1.11 22.66
N THR A 249 -2.70 2.24 23.37
CA THR A 249 -3.84 3.18 23.47
C THR A 249 -4.22 3.71 22.09
N THR A 250 -3.22 4.05 21.26
CA THR A 250 -3.44 4.49 19.89
C THR A 250 -4.04 3.37 19.02
N PHE A 251 -3.50 2.16 19.13
CA PHE A 251 -4.02 0.99 18.42
C PHE A 251 -5.46 0.65 18.83
N ALA A 252 -5.78 0.70 20.13
CA ALA A 252 -7.11 0.46 20.66
C ALA A 252 -8.15 1.43 20.06
N ALA A 253 -7.79 2.70 19.86
CA ALA A 253 -8.66 3.67 19.19
C ALA A 253 -8.98 3.28 17.73
N ILE A 254 -8.00 2.77 16.99
CA ILE A 254 -8.18 2.28 15.61
C ILE A 254 -9.09 1.03 15.61
N VAL A 255 -8.84 0.09 16.52
CA VAL A 255 -9.66 -1.12 16.71
C VAL A 255 -11.10 -0.77 17.03
N LEU A 256 -11.34 0.16 17.95
CA LEU A 256 -12.68 0.62 18.32
C LEU A 256 -13.41 1.23 17.13
N ARG A 257 -12.72 2.03 16.30
CA ARG A 257 -13.31 2.61 15.09
C ARG A 257 -13.74 1.54 14.09
N ARG A 258 -12.89 0.53 13.83
CA ARG A 258 -13.25 -0.62 12.98
C ARG A 258 -14.44 -1.39 13.56
N ARG A 259 -14.40 -1.67 14.86
CA ARG A 259 -15.45 -2.42 15.56
C ARG A 259 -16.79 -1.68 15.52
N GLN A 260 -16.81 -0.36 15.71
CA GLN A 260 -18.02 0.44 15.63
C GLN A 260 -18.62 0.40 14.23
N TRP A 261 -17.79 0.48 13.19
CA TRP A 261 -18.26 0.37 11.80
C TRP A 261 -18.94 -0.99 11.55
N LEU A 262 -18.34 -2.10 12.01
CA LEU A 262 -18.94 -3.43 11.89
C LEU A 262 -20.27 -3.57 12.64
N ILE A 263 -20.36 -3.01 13.86
CA ILE A 263 -21.60 -3.02 14.65
C ILE A 263 -22.71 -2.27 13.89
N ASN A 264 -22.38 -1.12 13.30
CA ASN A 264 -23.33 -0.35 12.48
C ASN A 264 -23.76 -1.16 11.25
N GLU A 265 -22.83 -1.79 10.53
CA GLU A 265 -23.17 -2.61 9.35
C GLU A 265 -24.11 -3.76 9.71
N VAL A 266 -23.85 -4.47 10.81
CA VAL A 266 -24.74 -5.52 11.31
C VAL A 266 -26.11 -4.94 11.64
N PHE A 267 -26.16 -3.82 12.36
CA PHE A 267 -27.42 -3.20 12.75
C PHE A 267 -28.25 -2.82 11.51
N GLU A 268 -27.62 -2.20 10.51
CA GLU A 268 -28.26 -1.85 9.23
C GLU A 268 -28.76 -3.09 8.48
N CYS A 269 -27.94 -4.13 8.37
CA CYS A 269 -28.33 -5.39 7.72
C CYS A 269 -29.51 -6.08 8.41
N ASN A 270 -29.66 -5.91 9.72
CA ASN A 270 -30.71 -6.56 10.51
C ASN A 270 -32.03 -5.79 10.55
N LYS A 271 -32.09 -4.57 10.01
CA LYS A 271 -33.36 -3.83 9.93
C LYS A 271 -34.39 -4.63 9.12
N PRO A 272 -35.68 -4.58 9.48
CA PRO A 272 -36.73 -5.13 8.63
C PRO A 272 -36.89 -4.29 7.36
N PHE A 273 -37.31 -4.91 6.27
CA PHE A 273 -37.71 -4.16 5.07
C PHE A 273 -39.01 -3.42 5.39
N THR A 274 -38.99 -2.10 5.30
CA THR A 274 -40.17 -1.26 5.53
C THR A 274 -40.41 -0.37 4.32
N TRP A 275 -41.68 -0.13 4.01
CA TRP A 275 -42.08 0.65 2.86
C TRP A 275 -43.34 1.46 3.18
N GLN A 276 -43.49 2.60 2.50
CA GLN A 276 -44.66 3.47 2.58
C GLN A 276 -44.93 4.11 1.22
N ILE A 277 -46.19 4.14 0.81
CA ILE A 277 -46.66 4.97 -0.32
C ILE A 277 -47.09 6.32 0.25
N LEU A 278 -46.41 7.39 -0.17
CA LEU A 278 -46.67 8.77 0.24
C LEU A 278 -47.78 9.41 -0.58
N ASN A 279 -47.87 9.04 -1.85
CA ASN A 279 -48.87 9.54 -2.78
C ASN A 279 -49.24 8.44 -3.76
N SER A 280 -50.50 8.00 -3.74
CA SER A 280 -51.01 6.93 -4.62
C SER A 280 -51.41 7.43 -6.02
N ASN A 281 -51.15 8.70 -6.36
CA ASN A 281 -51.45 9.24 -7.67
C ASN A 281 -50.32 8.93 -8.65
N PHE A 282 -50.14 7.66 -9.03
CA PHE A 282 -49.28 7.24 -10.14
C PHE A 282 -49.83 5.95 -10.77
N SER A 283 -49.45 5.64 -12.00
CA SER A 283 -49.79 4.36 -12.64
C SER A 283 -49.07 3.21 -11.94
N TYR A 284 -49.60 1.98 -11.98
CA TYR A 284 -48.97 0.78 -11.39
C TYR A 284 -48.94 0.69 -9.85
N VAL A 285 -49.75 1.49 -9.14
CA VAL A 285 -49.76 1.50 -7.67
C VAL A 285 -50.06 0.12 -7.09
N SER A 286 -51.01 -0.63 -7.67
CA SER A 286 -51.38 -1.95 -7.16
C SER A 286 -50.23 -2.94 -7.31
N GLU A 287 -49.65 -2.99 -8.51
CA GLU A 287 -48.56 -3.91 -8.87
C GLU A 287 -47.29 -3.60 -8.07
N ILE A 288 -47.01 -2.32 -7.83
CA ILE A 288 -45.89 -1.89 -6.99
C ILE A 288 -46.14 -2.21 -5.52
N VAL A 289 -47.37 -2.06 -5.01
CA VAL A 289 -47.72 -2.47 -3.64
C VAL A 289 -47.54 -3.97 -3.48
N ASP A 290 -48.04 -4.77 -4.43
CA ASP A 290 -47.88 -6.23 -4.44
C ASP A 290 -46.39 -6.62 -4.48
N PHE A 291 -45.59 -5.95 -5.31
CA PHE A 291 -44.14 -6.12 -5.34
C PHE A 291 -43.49 -5.78 -3.99
N LEU A 292 -43.81 -4.63 -3.39
CA LEU A 292 -43.23 -4.17 -2.13
C LEU A 292 -43.56 -5.11 -0.97
N GLN A 293 -44.78 -5.65 -0.94
CA GLN A 293 -45.21 -6.63 0.05
C GLN A 293 -44.68 -8.05 -0.21
N GLY A 294 -44.45 -8.41 -1.48
CA GLY A 294 -44.07 -9.76 -1.89
C GLY A 294 -42.60 -10.12 -1.64
N THR A 295 -42.24 -11.36 -1.97
CA THR A 295 -40.86 -11.87 -1.86
C THR A 295 -40.00 -11.58 -3.09
N GLN A 296 -40.58 -10.99 -4.14
CA GLN A 296 -39.86 -10.63 -5.35
C GLN A 296 -38.81 -9.56 -5.06
N THR A 297 -37.60 -9.78 -5.58
CA THR A 297 -36.46 -8.87 -5.41
C THR A 297 -36.42 -7.76 -6.46
N SER A 298 -37.04 -7.99 -7.62
CA SER A 298 -37.08 -7.04 -8.74
C SER A 298 -38.44 -6.98 -9.39
N PHE A 299 -38.82 -5.80 -9.87
CA PHE A 299 -40.03 -5.55 -10.66
C PHE A 299 -39.69 -4.62 -11.83
N GLU A 300 -40.26 -4.87 -13.00
CA GLU A 300 -39.96 -4.15 -14.23
C GLU A 300 -41.24 -3.58 -14.86
N ILE A 301 -41.14 -2.34 -15.34
CA ILE A 301 -42.20 -1.62 -16.04
C ILE A 301 -41.69 -1.31 -17.45
N ASP A 302 -42.24 -2.01 -18.44
CA ASP A 302 -41.82 -1.98 -19.85
C ASP A 302 -42.69 -1.07 -20.73
N GLN A 303 -43.65 -0.35 -20.14
CA GLN A 303 -44.68 0.42 -20.85
C GLN A 303 -44.27 1.88 -21.15
N CYS A 304 -42.98 2.22 -21.08
CA CYS A 304 -42.48 3.54 -21.43
C CYS A 304 -42.16 3.60 -22.93
N ALA A 305 -42.79 4.51 -23.68
CA ALA A 305 -42.55 4.65 -25.12
C ALA A 305 -41.19 5.30 -25.42
N THR A 306 -40.68 6.11 -24.49
CA THR A 306 -39.38 6.77 -24.61
C THR A 306 -38.56 6.68 -23.33
N ARG A 307 -37.23 6.79 -23.46
CA ARG A 307 -36.32 6.90 -22.31
C ARG A 307 -36.62 8.13 -21.43
N SER A 308 -37.08 9.23 -22.02
CA SER A 308 -37.47 10.43 -21.29
C SER A 308 -38.68 10.18 -20.39
N GLU A 309 -39.68 9.44 -20.88
CA GLU A 309 -40.83 9.02 -20.07
C GLU A 309 -40.41 8.10 -18.92
N ALA A 310 -39.51 7.14 -19.17
CA ALA A 310 -38.97 6.27 -18.13
C ALA A 310 -38.28 7.07 -17.01
N HIS A 311 -37.47 8.08 -17.35
CA HIS A 311 -36.85 8.96 -16.36
C HIS A 311 -37.88 9.78 -15.56
N LEU A 312 -38.95 10.26 -16.21
CA LEU A 312 -40.03 11.00 -15.56
C LEU A 312 -40.82 10.10 -14.59
N LEU A 313 -41.04 8.84 -14.97
CA LEU A 313 -41.63 7.83 -14.10
C LEU A 313 -40.72 7.53 -12.90
N VAL A 314 -39.41 7.32 -13.10
CA VAL A 314 -38.45 7.14 -11.99
C VAL A 314 -38.50 8.29 -11.00
N ALA A 315 -38.50 9.54 -11.48
CA ALA A 315 -38.59 10.72 -10.62
C ALA A 315 -39.89 10.70 -9.79
N ARG A 316 -41.03 10.42 -10.43
CA ARG A 316 -42.33 10.33 -9.75
C ARG A 316 -42.37 9.21 -8.72
N LEU A 317 -41.86 8.03 -9.05
CA LEU A 317 -41.83 6.89 -8.13
C LEU A 317 -40.95 7.18 -6.90
N ARG A 318 -39.83 7.88 -7.06
CA ARG A 318 -38.98 8.31 -5.94
C ARG A 318 -39.66 9.32 -5.02
N GLU A 319 -40.57 10.16 -5.54
CA GLU A 319 -41.38 11.07 -4.73
C GLU A 319 -42.53 10.34 -4.02
N CYS A 320 -43.08 9.30 -4.65
CA CYS A 320 -44.28 8.61 -4.16
C CYS A 320 -43.96 7.44 -3.21
N ILE A 321 -42.78 6.85 -3.28
CA ILE A 321 -42.42 5.63 -2.54
C ILE A 321 -41.26 5.92 -1.58
N LYS A 322 -41.47 5.61 -0.31
CA LYS A 322 -40.42 5.60 0.71
C LYS A 322 -40.12 4.16 1.10
N ALA A 323 -39.07 3.58 0.53
CA ALA A 323 -38.62 2.23 0.80
C ALA A 323 -37.12 2.11 0.47
N PRO A 324 -36.39 1.12 1.04
CA PRO A 324 -35.02 0.85 0.65
C PRO A 324 -34.98 0.04 -0.66
N ILE A 325 -35.31 0.73 -1.76
CA ILE A 325 -35.33 0.21 -3.13
C ILE A 325 -34.47 1.07 -4.05
N THR A 326 -33.86 0.47 -5.07
CA THR A 326 -33.30 1.19 -6.22
C THR A 326 -34.37 1.30 -7.29
N ILE A 327 -34.46 2.47 -7.94
CA ILE A 327 -35.39 2.72 -9.05
C ILE A 327 -34.58 3.37 -10.16
N GLU A 328 -34.40 2.67 -11.26
CA GLU A 328 -33.51 3.07 -12.34
C GLU A 328 -34.11 2.76 -13.72
N VAL A 329 -33.67 3.51 -14.73
CA VAL A 329 -34.00 3.24 -16.13
C VAL A 329 -32.96 2.28 -16.69
N VAL A 330 -33.42 1.19 -17.29
CA VAL A 330 -32.59 0.16 -17.90
C VAL A 330 -32.93 0.08 -19.39
N GLY A 331 -31.98 -0.29 -20.24
CA GLY A 331 -32.16 -0.39 -21.69
C GLY A 331 -31.92 0.92 -22.47
N TYR A 332 -32.13 0.86 -23.79
CA TYR A 332 -31.81 1.95 -24.72
C TYR A 332 -32.94 2.19 -25.74
N GLY A 333 -33.13 3.46 -26.14
CA GLY A 333 -34.07 3.84 -27.19
C GLY A 333 -35.52 3.49 -26.87
N GLN A 334 -36.15 2.71 -27.76
CA GLN A 334 -37.53 2.23 -27.64
C GLN A 334 -37.69 1.02 -26.71
N HIS A 335 -36.60 0.51 -26.11
CA HIS A 335 -36.60 -0.58 -25.15
C HIS A 335 -36.21 -0.11 -23.73
N ALA A 336 -36.49 1.16 -23.42
CA ALA A 336 -36.23 1.70 -22.10
C ALA A 336 -37.33 1.23 -21.13
N LEU A 337 -36.93 0.56 -20.05
CA LEU A 337 -37.83 0.09 -18.99
C LEU A 337 -37.41 0.66 -17.64
N VAL A 338 -38.35 0.72 -16.69
CA VAL A 338 -38.06 1.11 -15.31
C VAL A 338 -37.95 -0.13 -14.45
N LYS A 339 -36.80 -0.31 -13.78
CA LYS A 339 -36.55 -1.42 -12.87
C LYS A 339 -36.54 -0.94 -11.43
N LEU A 340 -37.27 -1.64 -10.58
CA LEU A 340 -37.29 -1.49 -9.13
C LEU A 340 -36.59 -2.71 -8.53
N GLU A 341 -35.63 -2.51 -7.63
CA GLU A 341 -35.03 -3.62 -6.87
C GLU A 341 -35.04 -3.35 -5.37
N LYS A 342 -35.33 -4.36 -4.56
CA LYS A 342 -35.22 -4.26 -3.10
C LYS A 342 -33.77 -4.42 -2.67
N VAL A 343 -33.27 -3.47 -1.89
CA VAL A 343 -31.85 -3.45 -1.47
C VAL A 343 -31.65 -3.38 0.04
N GLY A 344 -32.73 -3.28 0.81
CA GLY A 344 -32.67 -3.17 2.26
C GLY A 344 -33.40 -4.29 3.01
N GLY A 345 -33.15 -4.30 4.31
CA GLY A 345 -33.71 -5.26 5.23
C GLY A 345 -33.49 -6.70 4.80
N GLU A 346 -34.54 -7.50 4.62
CA GLU A 346 -34.42 -8.92 4.25
C GLU A 346 -33.76 -9.14 2.88
N PHE A 347 -33.79 -8.11 2.03
CA PHE A 347 -33.23 -8.13 0.68
C PHE A 347 -31.82 -7.51 0.62
N ASP A 348 -31.25 -7.08 1.75
CA ASP A 348 -29.89 -6.55 1.78
C ASP A 348 -28.88 -7.69 1.56
N THR A 349 -28.17 -7.64 0.43
CA THR A 349 -27.18 -8.65 0.05
C THR A 349 -26.03 -8.78 1.04
N ARG A 350 -25.76 -7.75 1.86
CA ARG A 350 -24.74 -7.77 2.92
C ARG A 350 -25.13 -8.64 4.11
N ARG A 351 -26.40 -9.03 4.27
CA ARG A 351 -26.82 -9.95 5.35
C ARG A 351 -26.04 -11.26 5.36
N LYS A 352 -25.60 -11.75 4.20
CA LYS A 352 -24.75 -12.95 4.09
C LYS A 352 -23.39 -12.79 4.78
N GLU A 353 -22.91 -11.55 4.93
CA GLU A 353 -21.64 -11.22 5.59
C GLU A 353 -21.80 -10.98 7.10
N VAL A 354 -23.03 -10.88 7.63
CA VAL A 354 -23.29 -10.63 9.06
C VAL A 354 -22.58 -11.63 9.98
N PRO A 355 -22.56 -12.96 9.70
CA PRO A 355 -21.79 -13.90 10.52
C PRO A 355 -20.29 -13.58 10.56
N LYS A 356 -19.72 -13.14 9.44
CA LYS A 356 -18.32 -12.71 9.33
C LYS A 356 -18.06 -11.43 10.12
N TYR A 357 -18.96 -10.45 10.03
CA TYR A 357 -18.85 -9.21 10.81
C TYR A 357 -18.92 -9.48 12.32
N MET A 358 -19.83 -10.37 12.76
CA MET A 358 -19.94 -10.78 14.16
C MET A 358 -18.67 -11.47 14.67
N ALA A 359 -18.11 -12.39 13.88
CA ALA A 359 -16.85 -13.05 14.22
C ALA A 359 -15.68 -12.03 14.33
N GLU A 360 -15.62 -11.05 13.42
CA GLU A 360 -14.62 -9.99 13.48
C GLU A 360 -14.81 -9.09 14.71
N ILE A 361 -16.04 -8.68 15.05
CA ILE A 361 -16.34 -7.90 16.26
C ILE A 361 -15.85 -8.61 17.52
N ALA A 362 -16.08 -9.92 17.65
CA ALA A 362 -15.63 -10.72 18.78
C ALA A 362 -14.10 -10.78 18.86
N ARG A 363 -13.44 -11.04 17.73
CA ARG A 363 -11.98 -11.04 17.62
C ARG A 363 -11.37 -9.69 18.03
N LEU A 364 -11.93 -8.59 17.54
CA LEU A 364 -11.50 -7.23 17.89
C LEU A 364 -11.71 -6.94 19.38
N GLY A 365 -12.78 -7.45 20.00
CA GLY A 365 -12.99 -7.37 21.44
C GLY A 365 -11.88 -8.06 22.24
N ASN A 366 -11.47 -9.25 21.82
CA ASN A 366 -10.36 -9.98 22.47
C ASN A 366 -9.02 -9.25 22.37
N LEU A 367 -8.76 -8.55 21.25
CA LEU A 367 -7.54 -7.75 21.09
C LEU A 367 -7.47 -6.59 22.10
N LEU A 368 -8.60 -6.02 22.50
CA LEU A 368 -8.66 -4.96 23.51
C LEU A 368 -8.43 -5.51 24.93
N LEU A 369 -8.94 -6.70 25.23
CA LEU A 369 -8.84 -7.33 26.55
C LEU A 369 -7.46 -7.91 26.86
N LEU A 370 -6.71 -8.36 25.84
CA LEU A 370 -5.42 -9.04 26.03
C LEU A 370 -4.40 -8.20 26.82
N ASN A 371 -4.49 -6.87 26.78
CA ASN A 371 -3.52 -5.99 27.43
C ASN A 371 -3.95 -5.46 28.82
N GLU A 372 -5.25 -5.49 29.15
CA GLU A 372 -5.69 -5.22 30.53
C GLU A 372 -5.11 -6.29 31.48
N ASN A 373 -5.01 -7.54 31.02
CA ASN A 373 -4.42 -8.64 31.77
C ASN A 373 -2.88 -8.57 31.87
N LEU A 374 -2.19 -8.02 30.87
CA LEU A 374 -0.75 -7.76 30.94
C LEU A 374 -0.44 -6.64 31.94
N ASN A 375 -1.28 -5.62 32.03
CA ASN A 375 -1.13 -4.52 32.99
C ASN A 375 -1.48 -4.94 34.43
N SER A 376 -2.47 -5.82 34.64
CA SER A 376 -2.82 -6.33 35.98
C SER A 376 -1.75 -7.27 36.55
N SER A 377 -1.08 -8.04 35.69
CA SER A 377 0.01 -8.93 36.09
C SER A 377 1.32 -8.20 36.49
N ASN A 378 1.54 -6.98 35.98
CA ASN A 378 2.65 -6.12 36.42
C ASN A 378 2.34 -5.31 37.68
N ALA A 379 1.07 -5.14 38.05
CA ALA A 379 0.67 -4.51 39.31
C ALA A 379 0.78 -5.47 40.51
N THR A 380 0.83 -6.78 40.29
CA THR A 380 0.84 -7.79 41.36
C THR A 380 2.23 -8.13 41.89
N THR A 381 3.31 -7.65 41.27
CA THR A 381 4.70 -7.85 41.74
C THR A 381 5.25 -6.69 42.61
N GLY A 382 4.45 -5.65 42.87
CA GLY A 382 4.87 -4.45 43.60
C GLY A 382 4.31 -4.28 45.02
N ALA A 383 3.57 -5.24 45.57
CA ALA A 383 2.91 -5.04 46.86
C ALA A 383 2.92 -6.29 47.76
N ILE A 384 4.10 -6.64 48.31
CA ILE A 384 4.17 -7.37 49.58
C ILE A 384 5.35 -6.81 50.40
N LYS A 385 5.04 -5.95 51.38
CA LYS A 385 5.44 -6.06 52.80
C LYS A 385 5.20 -4.74 53.53
N SER A 386 4.05 -4.64 54.18
CA SER A 386 3.92 -4.02 55.50
C SER A 386 2.62 -4.53 56.10
N GLY A 387 2.75 -5.50 57.01
CA GLY A 387 1.61 -6.05 57.72
C GLY A 387 1.21 -5.15 58.87
N THR A 388 -0.08 -5.15 59.22
CA THR A 388 -0.55 -5.20 60.61
C THR A 388 -1.98 -5.72 60.65
N LYS A 389 -2.11 -6.90 61.29
CA LYS A 389 -3.24 -7.48 62.05
C LYS A 389 -4.69 -7.30 61.57
N ARG A 390 -5.29 -8.46 61.25
CA ARG A 390 -6.72 -8.77 61.29
C ARG A 390 -7.35 -8.46 62.66
N ALA A 391 -8.58 -7.95 62.64
CA ALA A 391 -9.61 -8.27 63.61
C ALA A 391 -10.82 -8.88 62.87
N ARG A 392 -11.39 -9.95 63.46
CA ARG A 392 -12.55 -10.75 62.99
C ARG A 392 -13.86 -9.95 63.13
N VAL A 393 -14.75 -10.05 62.16
CA VAL A 393 -16.06 -10.75 62.18
C VAL A 393 -16.91 -10.39 63.41
N ASP A 394 -17.97 -9.62 63.16
CA ASP A 394 -19.30 -9.85 63.73
C ASP A 394 -20.36 -9.56 62.65
N GLU A 395 -21.35 -10.45 62.61
CA GLU A 395 -22.50 -10.50 61.69
C GLU A 395 -23.61 -9.49 62.10
N PRO A 396 -24.71 -9.35 61.33
CA PRO A 396 -25.39 -8.08 61.11
C PRO A 396 -26.50 -7.78 62.12
N GLU A 397 -26.75 -6.49 62.36
CA GLU A 397 -28.04 -6.03 62.88
C GLU A 397 -28.82 -5.25 61.81
N ILE A 398 -30.05 -5.71 61.64
CA ILE A 398 -31.13 -5.17 60.82
C ILE A 398 -31.75 -3.97 61.58
N VAL A 399 -32.56 -3.16 60.86
CA VAL A 399 -33.61 -2.23 61.37
C VAL A 399 -33.08 -0.79 61.60
N GLU A 400 -33.65 0.32 61.12
CA GLU A 400 -34.95 0.66 60.51
C GLU A 400 -34.78 1.93 59.64
N ILE A 401 -35.81 2.18 58.83
CA ILE A 401 -36.03 3.38 58.01
C ILE A 401 -36.42 4.56 58.91
N ASP A 402 -35.89 5.75 58.61
CA ASP A 402 -36.68 6.98 58.44
C ASP A 402 -36.05 7.85 57.35
#